data_AF-A0A1V5FN69-F1
#
_entry.id   AF-A0A1V5FN69-F1
#
_cell.length_a   1.000
_cell.length_b   1.000
_cell.length_c   1.000
_cell.angle_alpha   90.00
_cell.angle_beta   90.00
_cell.angle_gamma   90.00
#
_symmetry.space_group_name_H-M   'P 1'
#
loop_
_entity.id
_entity.type
_entity.pdbx_description
1 polymer ?
#
loop_
_entity_poly.entity_id
_entity_poly.type
_entity_poly.pdbx_seq_one_letter_code
_entity_poly.pdbx_strand_id
1 'polypeptide(L)'
;MTDRTPDDPTGMIPLGLLACPVTGRRPQRTRIIAGLRPELRRLKDNPREPHAIEVSSGLREPLGWLPRATSAWLAPLIDAGRVALRPLALRVASPSRGEAEFAIDIEVFLTRQGAEILHTRGEGGGAPHVLHRMLVRLWRRCERARHNQRMGQDIAIVLARLDPRQLLPESNLLLNLLPTLHDYRRRLDEREQALGDARRRLGAVQFGEPVRHGSLALIPLLGSNGHVPSYELLHEALSAGKARVDELNPGGVVPFLKIVNESTQPLLVCEGMLLIAPKQNRVVNESLLVPNEMEFALPVSCVEQGRWHRSGRAAEVRGGATALLRSRKLRTLLRRRDAGYANPAQGEVWDEVQACLREMDAPSPTHDLDAVYDTQRERLRTTREALMLPREAVGVLIARDDRILGLELMDHPSSFRTTWDKLADGYYVEALRRRRPPEEERPAELSELSLRWFLGRVADSLTVRWNQTGAGIGLALDDPRITGSGVWHDGRLCQLCALAVE
;
A
#
# COMPACT_ATOMS: atom_id res chain seq x y z
N MET A 1 -10.68 -26.37 17.77
CA MET A 1 -9.63 -25.39 18.06
C MET A 1 -9.19 -24.86 16.71
N THR A 2 -9.60 -23.64 16.38
CA THR A 2 -9.52 -23.07 15.03
C THR A 2 -8.18 -22.36 14.85
N ASP A 3 -7.48 -22.77 13.80
CA ASP A 3 -6.35 -22.07 13.19
C ASP A 3 -6.59 -20.56 13.12
N ARG A 4 -5.59 -19.82 13.57
CA ARG A 4 -5.51 -18.37 13.43
C ARG A 4 -5.38 -18.06 11.95
N THR A 5 -6.39 -17.42 11.36
CA THR A 5 -6.22 -16.66 10.12
C THR A 5 -5.22 -15.54 10.36
N PRO A 6 -4.40 -15.14 9.37
CA PRO A 6 -3.40 -14.09 9.54
C PRO A 6 -4.08 -12.83 10.07
N ASP A 7 -3.60 -12.35 11.21
CA ASP A 7 -4.16 -11.21 11.94
C ASP A 7 -4.26 -9.98 11.02
N ASP A 8 -5.50 -9.58 10.68
CA ASP A 8 -5.78 -8.18 10.42
C ASP A 8 -5.56 -7.48 11.79
N PRO A 9 -4.73 -6.44 11.89
CA PRO A 9 -4.47 -5.73 13.16
C PRO A 9 -5.74 -5.18 13.82
N THR A 10 -6.88 -5.16 13.11
CA THR A 10 -8.21 -4.81 13.64
C THR A 10 -8.98 -5.95 14.31
N GLY A 11 -8.49 -7.20 14.29
CA GLY A 11 -9.18 -8.38 14.82
C GLY A 11 -10.41 -8.80 14.02
N MET A 12 -10.51 -8.35 12.76
CA MET A 12 -11.60 -8.69 11.85
C MET A 12 -11.31 -9.97 11.06
N ILE A 13 -12.36 -10.74 10.75
CA ILE A 13 -12.25 -12.01 10.02
C ILE A 13 -12.55 -11.77 8.52
N PRO A 14 -11.60 -12.02 7.61
CA PRO A 14 -11.85 -11.92 6.17
C PRO A 14 -12.96 -12.89 5.74
N LEU A 15 -14.07 -12.40 5.18
CA LEU A 15 -15.22 -13.23 4.81
C LEU A 15 -15.31 -13.52 3.32
N GLY A 16 -15.26 -12.50 2.46
CA GLY A 16 -15.46 -12.69 1.02
C GLY A 16 -15.29 -11.43 0.19
N LEU A 17 -15.43 -11.57 -1.12
CA LEU A 17 -15.40 -10.46 -2.07
C LEU A 17 -16.78 -10.24 -2.68
N LEU A 18 -17.41 -9.10 -2.42
CA LEU A 18 -18.67 -8.71 -3.03
C LEU A 18 -18.40 -7.84 -4.27
N ALA A 19 -18.77 -8.32 -5.45
CA ALA A 19 -18.79 -7.50 -6.67
C ALA A 19 -20.18 -6.89 -6.82
N CYS A 20 -20.28 -5.57 -6.84
CA CYS A 20 -21.56 -4.86 -6.83
C CYS A 20 -21.64 -3.79 -7.93
N PRO A 21 -22.69 -3.75 -8.78
CA PRO A 21 -22.85 -2.67 -9.74
C PRO A 21 -23.11 -1.34 -9.02
N VAL A 22 -22.64 -0.23 -9.60
CA VAL A 22 -22.92 1.12 -9.11
C VAL A 22 -24.07 1.72 -9.92
N THR A 23 -25.11 2.19 -9.24
CA THR A 23 -26.36 2.64 -9.88
C THR A 23 -26.66 4.13 -9.65
N GLY A 24 -27.55 4.69 -10.48
CA GLY A 24 -28.07 6.04 -10.34
C GLY A 24 -27.30 7.09 -11.12
N ARG A 25 -26.20 7.61 -10.55
CA ARG A 25 -25.46 8.73 -11.16
C ARG A 25 -24.45 8.19 -12.19
N ARG A 26 -24.34 8.82 -13.36
CA ARG A 26 -23.30 8.50 -14.35
C ARG A 26 -22.05 9.32 -14.07
N PRO A 27 -20.93 8.72 -13.65
CA PRO A 27 -19.67 9.44 -13.59
C PRO A 27 -19.11 9.65 -15.00
N GLN A 28 -18.43 10.77 -15.23
CA GLN A 28 -17.59 10.89 -16.43
C GLN A 28 -16.44 9.87 -16.32
N ARG A 29 -16.16 9.12 -17.41
CA ARG A 29 -15.09 8.11 -17.46
C ARG A 29 -13.74 8.61 -16.93
N THR A 30 -13.45 9.90 -17.12
CA THR A 30 -12.25 10.61 -16.64
C THR A 30 -12.04 10.58 -15.12
N ARG A 31 -13.02 10.13 -14.34
CA ARG A 31 -12.96 10.07 -12.86
C ARG A 31 -12.54 8.71 -12.29
N ILE A 32 -12.30 7.73 -13.15
CA ILE A 32 -11.94 6.36 -12.76
C ILE A 32 -10.53 6.09 -13.25
N ILE A 33 -9.56 6.43 -12.40
CA ILE A 33 -8.14 6.21 -12.63
C ILE A 33 -7.69 5.12 -11.64
N ALA A 34 -6.92 4.14 -12.09
CA ALA A 34 -6.33 3.14 -11.21
C ALA A 34 -5.48 3.82 -10.12
N GLY A 35 -5.27 3.20 -8.97
CA GLY A 35 -4.54 3.87 -7.87
C GLY A 35 -5.42 4.71 -6.93
N LEU A 36 -6.58 5.20 -7.40
CA LEU A 36 -7.59 5.83 -6.54
C LEU A 36 -8.51 4.77 -5.94
N ARG A 37 -8.68 4.80 -4.61
CA ARG A 37 -9.62 3.90 -3.92
C ARG A 37 -11.01 4.53 -3.85
N PRO A 38 -12.07 3.83 -4.25
CA PRO A 38 -13.41 4.30 -3.97
C PRO A 38 -13.69 4.33 -2.46
N GLU A 39 -14.64 5.17 -2.03
CA GLU A 39 -15.14 5.22 -0.66
C GLU A 39 -16.61 4.77 -0.62
N LEU A 40 -17.00 4.11 0.48
CA LEU A 40 -18.40 3.75 0.77
C LEU A 40 -18.89 4.57 1.96
N ARG A 41 -20.05 5.20 1.82
CA ARG A 41 -20.66 6.00 2.89
C ARG A 41 -22.09 5.55 3.18
N ARG A 42 -22.32 5.07 4.39
CA ARG A 42 -23.65 4.74 4.91
C ARG A 42 -24.41 6.04 5.21
N LEU A 43 -25.56 6.24 4.55
CA LEU A 43 -26.41 7.42 4.72
C LEU A 43 -27.68 7.06 5.52
N LYS A 44 -27.55 6.95 6.86
CA LYS A 44 -28.65 6.53 7.75
C LYS A 44 -29.84 7.49 7.70
N ASP A 45 -29.57 8.78 7.58
CA ASP A 45 -30.57 9.84 7.64
C ASP A 45 -31.16 10.20 6.28
N ASN A 46 -30.94 9.37 5.24
CA ASN A 46 -31.49 9.63 3.92
C ASN A 46 -33.02 9.41 3.95
N PRO A 47 -33.84 10.47 3.78
CA PRO A 47 -35.29 10.38 3.98
C PRO A 47 -36.00 9.56 2.89
N ARG A 48 -35.35 9.33 1.74
CA ARG A 48 -35.93 8.59 0.61
C ARG A 48 -35.55 7.13 0.59
N GLU A 49 -34.40 6.79 1.17
CA GLU A 49 -33.84 5.44 1.15
C GLU A 49 -33.03 5.22 2.43
N PRO A 50 -33.66 4.77 3.52
CA PRO A 50 -33.01 4.60 4.82
C PRO A 50 -31.81 3.66 4.77
N HIS A 51 -31.76 2.72 3.82
CA HIS A 51 -30.65 1.79 3.64
C HIS A 51 -29.59 2.27 2.66
N ALA A 52 -29.60 3.55 2.25
CA ALA A 52 -28.68 4.06 1.24
C ALA A 52 -27.20 3.89 1.65
N ILE A 53 -26.42 3.40 0.70
CA ILE A 53 -24.96 3.33 0.74
C ILE A 53 -24.44 4.00 -0.53
N GLU A 54 -23.82 5.16 -0.36
CA GLU A 54 -23.22 5.94 -1.44
C GLU A 54 -21.83 5.41 -1.78
N VAL A 55 -21.53 5.40 -3.07
CA VAL A 55 -20.21 5.10 -3.63
C VAL A 55 -19.60 6.41 -4.11
N SER A 56 -18.41 6.74 -3.62
CA SER A 56 -17.65 7.91 -4.04
C SER A 56 -16.31 7.51 -4.64
N SER A 57 -15.73 8.38 -5.48
CA SER A 57 -14.37 8.21 -6.00
C SER A 57 -13.33 8.37 -4.88
N GLY A 58 -12.07 8.06 -5.17
CA GLY A 58 -10.97 8.35 -4.24
C GLY A 58 -10.68 9.83 -4.02
N LEU A 59 -11.37 10.71 -4.76
CA LEU A 59 -11.38 12.15 -4.54
C LEU A 59 -12.65 12.62 -3.80
N ARG A 60 -13.42 11.68 -3.24
CA ARG A 60 -14.69 11.91 -2.52
C ARG A 60 -15.79 12.55 -3.36
N GLU A 61 -15.70 12.38 -4.68
CA GLU A 61 -16.77 12.80 -5.58
C GLU A 61 -17.84 11.70 -5.63
N PRO A 62 -19.13 12.00 -5.40
CA PRO A 62 -20.19 10.99 -5.46
C PRO A 62 -20.33 10.40 -6.87
N LEU A 63 -20.18 9.07 -6.98
CA LEU A 63 -20.29 8.32 -8.24
C LEU A 63 -21.66 7.66 -8.40
N GLY A 64 -22.34 7.34 -7.31
CA GLY A 64 -23.65 6.69 -7.33
C GLY A 64 -23.94 5.97 -6.02
N TRP A 65 -24.76 4.93 -6.08
CA TRP A 65 -25.16 4.14 -4.92
C TRP A 65 -25.06 2.65 -5.20
N LEU A 66 -24.88 1.87 -4.13
CA LEU A 66 -25.13 0.44 -4.22
C LEU A 66 -26.61 0.19 -4.56
N PRO A 67 -26.95 -0.88 -5.30
CA PRO A 67 -28.32 -1.16 -5.68
C PRO A 67 -29.19 -1.36 -4.43
N ARG A 68 -30.44 -0.90 -4.49
CA ARG A 68 -31.40 -1.03 -3.38
C ARG A 68 -31.53 -2.46 -2.87
N ALA A 69 -31.51 -3.44 -3.78
CA ALA A 69 -31.59 -4.86 -3.43
C ALA A 69 -30.41 -5.31 -2.56
N THR A 70 -29.20 -4.83 -2.86
CA THR A 70 -27.99 -5.11 -2.08
C THR A 70 -28.00 -4.35 -0.76
N SER A 71 -28.31 -3.06 -0.81
CA SER A 71 -28.25 -2.19 0.35
C SER A 71 -29.29 -2.55 1.41
N ALA A 72 -30.45 -3.09 1.00
CA ALA A 72 -31.52 -3.52 1.91
C ALA A 72 -31.09 -4.57 2.94
N TRP A 73 -30.20 -5.50 2.58
CA TRP A 73 -29.67 -6.49 3.52
C TRP A 73 -28.27 -6.13 4.04
N LEU A 74 -27.49 -5.31 3.32
CA LEU A 74 -26.16 -4.95 3.75
C LEU A 74 -26.16 -3.84 4.81
N ALA A 75 -27.02 -2.83 4.68
CA ALA A 75 -27.10 -1.71 5.61
C ALA A 75 -27.41 -2.15 7.05
N PRO A 76 -28.39 -3.05 7.32
CA PRO A 76 -28.63 -3.55 8.68
C PRO A 76 -27.40 -4.21 9.33
N LEU A 77 -26.59 -4.92 8.55
CA LEU A 77 -25.37 -5.58 9.05
C LEU A 77 -24.27 -4.56 9.40
N ILE A 78 -24.12 -3.51 8.59
CA ILE A 78 -23.22 -2.38 8.88
C ILE A 78 -23.71 -1.65 10.13
N ASP A 79 -25.01 -1.33 10.18
CA ASP A 79 -25.61 -0.54 11.25
C ASP A 79 -25.53 -1.26 12.60
N ALA A 80 -25.62 -2.59 12.59
CA ALA A 80 -25.42 -3.46 13.75
C ALA A 80 -23.95 -3.72 14.09
N GLY A 81 -22.99 -3.15 13.34
CA GLY A 81 -21.56 -3.34 13.58
C GLY A 81 -21.06 -4.76 13.34
N ARG A 82 -21.81 -5.60 12.59
CA ARG A 82 -21.47 -7.02 12.34
C ARG A 82 -20.50 -7.18 11.17
N VAL A 83 -20.52 -6.26 10.21
CA VAL A 83 -19.62 -6.29 9.05
C VAL A 83 -18.84 -5.00 8.92
N ALA A 84 -17.61 -5.11 8.43
CA ALA A 84 -16.81 -4.01 7.94
C ALA A 84 -16.57 -4.20 6.44
N LEU A 85 -16.60 -3.10 5.69
CA LEU A 85 -16.47 -3.10 4.24
C LEU A 85 -15.22 -2.37 3.83
N ARG A 86 -14.44 -2.99 2.94
CA ARG A 86 -13.24 -2.40 2.36
C ARG A 86 -13.39 -2.34 0.84
N PRO A 87 -13.72 -1.18 0.27
CA PRO A 87 -13.76 -1.02 -1.18
C PRO A 87 -12.35 -1.16 -1.77
N LEU A 88 -12.20 -2.00 -2.80
CA LEU A 88 -10.91 -2.30 -3.43
C LEU A 88 -10.67 -1.49 -4.70
N ALA A 89 -11.58 -1.60 -5.67
CA ALA A 89 -11.42 -0.97 -6.98
C ALA A 89 -12.78 -0.75 -7.66
N LEU A 90 -12.79 0.22 -8.58
CA LEU A 90 -13.86 0.38 -9.56
C LEU A 90 -13.47 -0.36 -10.84
N ARG A 91 -14.40 -1.10 -11.42
CA ARG A 91 -14.25 -1.79 -12.70
C ARG A 91 -15.24 -1.21 -13.71
N VAL A 92 -14.82 -1.08 -14.96
CA VAL A 92 -15.75 -0.83 -16.07
C VAL A 92 -16.57 -2.10 -16.31
N ALA A 93 -17.90 -1.99 -16.28
CA ALA A 93 -18.77 -3.11 -16.62
C ALA A 93 -18.93 -3.18 -18.14
N SER A 94 -18.86 -4.39 -18.74
CA SER A 94 -19.18 -4.54 -20.17
C SER A 94 -20.63 -4.10 -20.41
N PRO A 95 -20.89 -3.26 -21.43
CA PRO A 95 -22.22 -2.72 -21.66
C PRO A 95 -23.15 -3.79 -22.25
N SER A 96 -23.78 -4.58 -21.40
CA SER A 96 -25.03 -5.25 -21.75
C SER A 96 -26.19 -4.34 -21.34
N ARG A 97 -26.83 -3.71 -22.33
CA ARG A 97 -28.10 -2.96 -22.24
C ARG A 97 -28.37 -2.27 -20.87
N GLY A 98 -27.77 -1.09 -20.68
CA GLY A 98 -28.41 -0.01 -19.92
C GLY A 98 -28.40 -0.02 -18.38
N GLU A 99 -27.82 -1.00 -17.68
CA GLU A 99 -28.07 -1.13 -16.22
C GLU A 99 -26.92 -0.78 -15.26
N ALA A 100 -25.64 -0.77 -15.67
CA ALA A 100 -24.55 -0.15 -14.90
C ALA A 100 -23.31 0.05 -15.78
N GLU A 101 -22.69 1.25 -15.78
CA GLU A 101 -21.42 1.48 -16.49
C GLU A 101 -20.21 0.97 -15.69
N PHE A 102 -20.35 0.79 -14.36
CA PHE A 102 -19.26 0.42 -13.45
C PHE A 102 -19.73 -0.50 -12.33
N ALA A 103 -18.80 -1.31 -11.83
CA ALA A 103 -18.96 -2.11 -10.62
C ALA A 103 -17.87 -1.77 -9.60
N ILE A 104 -18.16 -1.99 -8.32
CA ILE A 104 -17.22 -1.88 -7.22
C ILE A 104 -16.97 -3.26 -6.61
N ASP A 105 -15.70 -3.55 -6.36
CA ASP A 105 -15.28 -4.67 -5.55
C ASP A 105 -15.20 -4.27 -4.08
N ILE A 106 -15.84 -5.04 -3.21
CA ILE A 106 -15.89 -4.78 -1.79
C ILE A 106 -15.42 -6.03 -1.06
N GLU A 107 -14.28 -5.95 -0.39
CA GLU A 107 -13.83 -6.98 0.54
C GLU A 107 -14.67 -6.85 1.82
N VAL A 108 -15.29 -7.95 2.23
CA VAL A 108 -16.17 -7.98 3.40
C VAL A 108 -15.48 -8.71 4.54
N PHE A 109 -15.53 -8.09 5.71
CA PHE A 109 -14.98 -8.61 6.95
C PHE A 109 -16.08 -8.78 7.99
N LEU A 110 -15.99 -9.84 8.79
CA LEU A 110 -16.77 -9.94 10.02
C LEU A 110 -16.03 -9.22 11.15
N THR A 111 -16.75 -8.39 11.89
CA THR A 111 -16.23 -7.87 13.16
C THR A 111 -16.30 -8.95 14.23
N ARG A 112 -15.77 -8.66 15.42
CA ARG A 112 -15.95 -9.52 16.60
C ARG A 112 -17.44 -9.83 16.88
N GLN A 113 -18.33 -8.86 16.68
CA GLN A 113 -19.77 -9.05 16.83
C GLN A 113 -20.36 -9.88 15.68
N GLY A 114 -19.85 -9.69 14.46
CA GLY A 114 -20.27 -10.45 13.29
C GLY A 114 -19.87 -11.92 13.27
N ALA A 115 -18.93 -12.35 14.13
CA ALA A 115 -18.47 -13.74 14.19
C ALA A 115 -19.62 -14.75 14.37
N GLU A 116 -20.72 -14.33 14.99
CA GLU A 116 -21.92 -15.15 15.19
C GLU A 116 -22.65 -15.50 13.89
N ILE A 117 -22.47 -14.73 12.80
CA ILE A 117 -23.05 -15.01 11.47
C ILE A 117 -22.64 -16.39 10.97
N LEU A 118 -21.45 -16.86 11.36
CA LEU A 118 -20.97 -18.19 10.98
C LEU A 118 -21.30 -19.25 12.04
N HIS A 119 -22.15 -18.97 13.02
CA HIS A 119 -22.57 -19.96 14.01
C HIS A 119 -23.78 -20.76 13.54
N THR A 120 -23.83 -22.02 13.98
CA THR A 120 -24.95 -22.93 13.72
C THR A 120 -25.72 -23.28 14.99
N ARG A 121 -25.32 -22.69 16.14
CA ARG A 121 -25.91 -22.93 17.45
C ARG A 121 -27.14 -22.02 17.65
N GLY A 122 -28.22 -22.60 18.16
CA GLY A 122 -29.49 -21.91 18.39
C GLY A 122 -30.66 -22.85 18.11
N GLU A 123 -31.44 -23.15 19.14
CA GLU A 123 -32.70 -23.89 19.05
C GLU A 123 -33.83 -22.87 18.97
N GLY A 124 -34.41 -22.70 17.79
CA GLY A 124 -35.46 -21.70 17.55
C GLY A 124 -35.33 -20.95 16.22
N GLY A 125 -36.35 -20.15 15.94
CA GLY A 125 -36.49 -19.33 14.72
C GLY A 125 -37.25 -20.03 13.59
N GLY A 126 -38.05 -19.26 12.85
CA GLY A 126 -38.81 -19.75 11.69
C GLY A 126 -37.92 -20.18 10.52
N ALA A 127 -38.56 -20.49 9.38
CA ALA A 127 -37.89 -20.97 8.17
C ALA A 127 -36.60 -20.20 7.77
N PRO A 128 -36.52 -18.86 7.87
CA PRO A 128 -35.30 -18.12 7.53
C PRO A 128 -34.06 -18.48 8.37
N HIS A 129 -34.25 -18.83 9.65
CA HIS A 129 -33.17 -19.23 10.56
C HIS A 129 -32.68 -20.65 10.26
N VAL A 130 -33.60 -21.56 9.92
CA VAL A 130 -33.26 -22.91 9.46
C VAL A 130 -32.41 -22.84 8.20
N LEU A 131 -32.85 -22.04 7.23
CA LEU A 131 -32.12 -21.84 5.98
C LEU A 131 -30.75 -21.21 6.23
N HIS A 132 -30.64 -20.20 7.11
CA HIS A 132 -29.35 -19.63 7.49
C HIS A 132 -28.37 -20.68 8.01
N ARG A 133 -28.81 -21.55 8.94
CA ARG A 133 -27.96 -22.65 9.44
C ARG A 133 -27.53 -23.61 8.34
N MET A 134 -28.40 -23.89 7.36
CA MET A 134 -28.04 -24.69 6.18
C MET A 134 -26.97 -23.99 5.32
N LEU A 135 -27.14 -22.68 5.08
CA LEU A 135 -26.18 -21.86 4.33
C LEU A 135 -24.82 -21.81 5.03
N VAL A 136 -24.76 -21.66 6.36
CA VAL A 136 -23.50 -21.68 7.11
C VAL A 136 -22.78 -23.03 6.98
N ARG A 137 -23.50 -24.15 7.02
CA ARG A 137 -22.90 -25.48 6.81
C ARG A 137 -22.36 -25.63 5.39
N LEU A 138 -23.10 -25.12 4.41
CA LEU A 138 -22.70 -25.12 3.01
C LEU A 138 -21.47 -24.24 2.76
N TRP A 139 -21.48 -23.03 3.31
CA TRP A 139 -20.38 -22.08 3.30
C TRP A 139 -19.09 -22.73 3.81
N ARG A 140 -19.12 -23.33 5.01
CA ARG A 140 -17.96 -24.02 5.59
C ARG A 140 -17.48 -25.19 4.73
N ARG A 141 -18.38 -25.86 4.00
CA ARG A 141 -18.00 -26.93 3.06
C ARG A 141 -17.30 -26.35 1.84
N CYS A 142 -17.83 -25.28 1.24
CA CYS A 142 -17.21 -24.58 0.12
C CYS A 142 -15.84 -24.00 0.50
N GLU A 143 -15.73 -23.42 1.69
CA GLU A 143 -14.47 -22.87 2.22
C GLU A 143 -13.37 -23.94 2.35
N ARG A 144 -13.72 -25.18 2.74
CA ARG A 144 -12.77 -26.29 2.84
C ARG A 144 -12.44 -26.95 1.49
N ALA A 145 -13.33 -26.81 0.50
CA ALA A 145 -13.19 -27.44 -0.81
C ALA A 145 -12.24 -26.64 -1.72
N ARG A 146 -10.95 -26.57 -1.35
CA ARG A 146 -9.91 -25.76 -2.01
C ARG A 146 -9.72 -26.00 -3.51
N HIS A 147 -10.27 -27.07 -4.09
CA HIS A 147 -10.11 -27.41 -5.51
C HIS A 147 -11.41 -27.38 -6.35
N ASN A 148 -12.54 -26.96 -5.78
CA ASN A 148 -13.83 -27.02 -6.49
C ASN A 148 -14.51 -25.65 -6.60
N GLN A 149 -14.00 -24.79 -7.48
CA GLN A 149 -14.53 -23.46 -7.77
C GLN A 149 -16.01 -23.51 -8.23
N ARG A 150 -16.34 -24.50 -9.07
CA ARG A 150 -17.69 -24.64 -9.65
C ARG A 150 -18.76 -24.85 -8.58
N MET A 151 -18.45 -25.59 -7.51
CA MET A 151 -19.42 -25.87 -6.46
C MET A 151 -20.05 -24.60 -5.87
N GLY A 152 -19.24 -23.59 -5.51
CA GLY A 152 -19.76 -22.34 -4.94
C GLY A 152 -20.62 -21.55 -5.94
N GLN A 153 -20.22 -21.53 -7.21
CA GLN A 153 -20.94 -20.85 -8.30
C GLN A 153 -22.27 -21.55 -8.60
N ASP A 154 -22.27 -22.87 -8.76
CA ASP A 154 -23.46 -23.67 -9.05
C ASP A 154 -24.49 -23.57 -7.94
N ILE A 155 -24.04 -23.63 -6.68
CA ILE A 155 -24.89 -23.40 -5.51
C ILE A 155 -25.50 -22.00 -5.56
N ALA A 156 -24.69 -20.97 -5.82
CA ALA A 156 -25.18 -19.61 -5.88
C ALA A 156 -26.21 -19.43 -7.00
N ILE A 157 -26.01 -20.04 -8.17
CA ILE A 157 -26.98 -20.03 -9.28
C ILE A 157 -28.32 -20.65 -8.86
N VAL A 158 -28.28 -21.81 -8.19
CA VAL A 158 -29.51 -22.48 -7.73
C VAL A 158 -30.23 -21.64 -6.68
N LEU A 159 -29.49 -21.07 -5.73
CA LEU A 159 -30.04 -20.34 -4.59
C LEU A 159 -30.38 -18.87 -4.91
N ALA A 160 -29.89 -18.31 -6.02
CA ALA A 160 -30.24 -16.97 -6.49
C ALA A 160 -31.73 -16.82 -6.83
N ARG A 161 -32.48 -17.94 -6.94
CA ARG A 161 -33.93 -17.95 -7.16
C ARG A 161 -34.75 -17.64 -5.91
N LEU A 162 -34.12 -17.69 -4.73
CA LEU A 162 -34.78 -17.33 -3.48
C LEU A 162 -35.04 -15.82 -3.44
N ASP A 163 -36.22 -15.42 -2.98
CA ASP A 163 -36.55 -14.00 -2.79
C ASP A 163 -35.67 -13.41 -1.68
N PRO A 164 -34.76 -12.45 -1.98
CA PRO A 164 -33.87 -11.85 -0.99
C PRO A 164 -34.60 -11.22 0.19
N ARG A 165 -35.86 -10.78 0.01
CA ARG A 165 -36.68 -10.14 1.05
C ARG A 165 -37.17 -11.13 2.11
N GLN A 166 -37.16 -12.42 1.80
CA GLN A 166 -37.57 -13.49 2.72
C GLN A 166 -36.38 -14.08 3.48
N LEU A 167 -35.16 -13.65 3.15
CA LEU A 167 -33.93 -14.11 3.74
C LEU A 167 -33.46 -13.16 4.85
N LEU A 168 -32.83 -13.72 5.87
CA LEU A 168 -32.11 -12.93 6.86
C LEU A 168 -30.98 -12.13 6.18
N PRO A 169 -30.62 -10.93 6.67
CA PRO A 169 -29.53 -10.13 6.12
C PRO A 169 -28.21 -10.92 5.96
N GLU A 170 -27.84 -11.67 6.99
CA GLU A 170 -26.68 -12.56 7.03
C GLU A 170 -26.77 -13.74 6.04
N SER A 171 -27.97 -14.22 5.73
CA SER A 171 -28.16 -15.24 4.68
C SER A 171 -27.91 -14.65 3.29
N ASN A 172 -28.43 -13.45 3.03
CA ASN A 172 -28.13 -12.71 1.80
C ASN A 172 -26.62 -12.47 1.66
N LEU A 173 -25.96 -12.06 2.75
CA LEU A 173 -24.51 -11.86 2.75
C LEU A 173 -23.76 -13.10 2.28
N LEU A 174 -23.99 -14.26 2.90
CA LEU A 174 -23.27 -15.49 2.54
C LEU A 174 -23.57 -15.92 1.09
N LEU A 175 -24.83 -15.83 0.65
CA LEU A 175 -25.23 -16.17 -0.72
C LEU A 175 -24.54 -15.30 -1.76
N ASN A 176 -24.42 -14.00 -1.52
CA ASN A 176 -23.79 -13.07 -2.47
C ASN A 176 -22.25 -13.16 -2.47
N LEU A 177 -21.65 -13.78 -1.45
CA LEU A 177 -20.21 -14.01 -1.39
C LEU A 177 -19.79 -15.39 -1.91
N LEU A 178 -20.70 -16.37 -1.99
CA LEU A 178 -20.40 -17.71 -2.51
C LEU A 178 -19.76 -17.74 -3.91
N PRO A 179 -20.21 -16.92 -4.90
CA PRO A 179 -19.63 -16.95 -6.25
C PRO A 179 -18.13 -16.64 -6.29
N THR A 180 -17.64 -15.82 -5.35
CA THR A 180 -16.26 -15.33 -5.31
C THR A 180 -15.43 -15.98 -4.20
N LEU A 181 -16.03 -16.82 -3.35
CA LEU A 181 -15.39 -17.37 -2.16
C LEU A 181 -14.09 -18.12 -2.47
N HIS A 182 -14.07 -18.91 -3.55
CA HIS A 182 -12.88 -19.66 -3.96
C HIS A 182 -11.73 -18.73 -4.38
N ASP A 183 -11.99 -17.79 -5.29
CA ASP A 183 -10.99 -16.81 -5.75
C ASP A 183 -10.50 -15.93 -4.59
N TYR A 184 -11.41 -15.56 -3.69
CA TYR A 184 -11.08 -14.82 -2.49
C TYR A 184 -10.15 -15.61 -1.57
N ARG A 185 -10.45 -16.89 -1.31
CA ARG A 185 -9.60 -17.76 -0.49
C ARG A 185 -8.22 -17.95 -1.10
N ARG A 186 -8.14 -18.13 -2.42
CA ARG A 186 -6.87 -18.24 -3.14
C ARG A 186 -6.01 -16.98 -2.93
N ARG A 187 -6.60 -15.78 -3.00
CA ARG A 187 -5.90 -14.52 -2.71
C ARG A 187 -5.40 -14.43 -1.26
N LEU A 188 -6.16 -14.96 -0.30
CA LEU A 188 -5.72 -15.03 1.10
C LEU A 188 -4.51 -15.98 1.27
N ASP A 189 -4.58 -17.16 0.67
CA ASP A 189 -3.48 -18.13 0.68
C ASP A 189 -2.22 -17.55 0.00
N GLU A 190 -2.38 -16.87 -1.15
CA GLU A 190 -1.29 -16.16 -1.85
C GLU A 190 -0.62 -15.09 -0.98
N ARG A 191 -1.42 -14.33 -0.20
CA ARG A 191 -0.94 -13.30 0.74
C ARG A 191 -0.17 -13.91 1.91
N GLU A 192 -0.69 -14.98 2.50
CA GLU A 192 -0.03 -15.70 3.59
C GLU A 192 1.29 -16.33 3.13
N GLN A 193 1.28 -16.96 1.96
CA GLN A 193 2.48 -17.51 1.35
C GLN A 193 3.51 -16.41 1.06
N ALA A 194 3.11 -15.30 0.42
CA ALA A 194 3.99 -14.17 0.15
C ALA A 194 4.65 -13.64 1.43
N LEU A 195 3.89 -13.54 2.52
CA LEU A 195 4.42 -13.10 3.82
C LEU A 195 5.44 -14.10 4.38
N GLY A 196 5.12 -15.40 4.36
CA GLY A 196 6.04 -16.45 4.80
C GLY A 196 7.33 -16.48 3.98
N ASP A 197 7.23 -16.28 2.67
CA ASP A 197 8.36 -16.31 1.75
C ASP A 197 9.24 -15.06 1.89
N ALA A 198 8.63 -13.87 2.08
CA ALA A 198 9.34 -12.64 2.38
C ALA A 198 10.13 -12.73 3.71
N ARG A 199 9.54 -13.32 4.75
CA ARG A 199 10.22 -13.60 6.03
C ARG A 199 11.41 -14.54 5.85
N ARG A 200 11.25 -15.62 5.08
CA ARG A 200 12.36 -16.54 4.77
C ARG A 200 13.48 -15.83 3.98
N ARG A 201 13.13 -14.94 3.05
CA ARG A 201 14.13 -14.13 2.33
C ARG A 201 14.93 -13.25 3.28
N LEU A 202 14.28 -12.56 4.22
CA LEU A 202 14.96 -11.73 5.22
C LEU A 202 15.91 -12.55 6.11
N GLY A 203 15.53 -13.77 6.49
CA GLY A 203 16.41 -14.66 7.27
C GLY A 203 17.60 -15.24 6.48
N ALA A 204 17.53 -15.24 5.14
CA ALA A 204 18.54 -15.82 4.27
C ALA A 204 19.59 -14.84 3.76
N VAL A 205 19.42 -13.53 4.00
CA VAL A 205 20.42 -12.52 3.60
C VAL A 205 21.70 -12.66 4.42
N GLN A 206 22.82 -12.43 3.77
CA GLN A 206 24.15 -12.41 4.39
C GLN A 206 24.64 -10.97 4.49
N PHE A 207 25.41 -10.66 5.53
CA PHE A 207 26.08 -9.36 5.65
C PHE A 207 27.41 -9.41 4.91
N GLY A 208 27.67 -8.41 4.07
CA GLY A 208 29.01 -8.16 3.53
C GLY A 208 29.82 -7.22 4.43
N GLU A 209 31.07 -6.98 4.05
CA GLU A 209 31.98 -6.06 4.73
C GLU A 209 31.39 -4.63 4.82
N PRO A 210 31.30 -4.05 6.02
CA PRO A 210 30.79 -2.70 6.19
C PRO A 210 31.69 -1.63 5.56
N VAL A 211 31.08 -0.69 4.84
CA VAL A 211 31.75 0.50 4.28
C VAL A 211 31.38 1.71 5.14
N ARG A 212 32.36 2.55 5.49
CA ARG A 212 32.18 3.62 6.50
C ARG A 212 32.67 4.97 6.01
N HIS A 213 31.97 6.02 6.39
CA HIS A 213 32.38 7.41 6.15
C HIS A 213 31.75 8.34 7.20
N GLY A 214 32.61 9.00 8.00
CA GLY A 214 32.14 9.80 9.14
C GLY A 214 31.33 8.94 10.13
N SER A 215 30.16 9.43 10.51
CA SER A 215 29.23 8.70 11.40
C SER A 215 28.43 7.59 10.71
N LEU A 216 28.51 7.43 9.38
CA LEU A 216 27.76 6.42 8.63
C LEU A 216 28.51 5.10 8.50
N ALA A 217 27.77 4.00 8.66
CA ALA A 217 28.16 2.69 8.13
C ALA A 217 27.05 2.13 7.24
N LEU A 218 27.46 1.62 6.09
CA LEU A 218 26.63 0.83 5.20
C LEU A 218 27.06 -0.62 5.29
N ILE A 219 26.14 -1.50 5.68
CA ILE A 219 26.38 -2.94 5.72
C ILE A 219 25.68 -3.54 4.50
N PRO A 220 26.43 -3.98 3.46
CA PRO A 220 25.85 -4.59 2.28
C PRO A 220 25.07 -5.85 2.65
N LEU A 221 23.93 -6.07 1.99
CA LEU A 221 23.20 -7.31 2.08
C LEU A 221 23.38 -8.11 0.80
N LEU A 222 23.81 -9.35 0.97
CA LEU A 222 24.08 -10.29 -0.10
C LEU A 222 23.00 -11.39 -0.09
N GLY A 223 22.64 -11.87 -1.27
CA GLY A 223 21.61 -12.89 -1.41
C GLY A 223 21.49 -13.40 -2.84
N SER A 224 20.67 -14.43 -3.03
CA SER A 224 20.45 -15.03 -4.36
C SER A 224 19.92 -14.00 -5.36
N ASN A 225 20.44 -14.07 -6.59
CA ASN A 225 20.25 -13.07 -7.67
C ASN A 225 20.12 -13.72 -9.07
N GLY A 226 19.78 -15.00 -9.17
CA GLY A 226 19.77 -15.77 -10.43
C GLY A 226 18.51 -15.59 -11.29
N HIS A 227 17.92 -14.40 -11.34
CA HIS A 227 16.67 -14.16 -12.06
C HIS A 227 16.62 -12.81 -12.75
N VAL A 228 15.68 -12.67 -13.68
CA VAL A 228 15.38 -11.40 -14.32
C VAL A 228 14.25 -10.71 -13.55
N PRO A 229 14.41 -9.43 -13.15
CA PRO A 229 13.33 -8.66 -12.55
C PRO A 229 12.10 -8.63 -13.45
N SER A 230 10.91 -8.85 -12.88
CA SER A 230 9.63 -8.84 -13.60
C SER A 230 9.00 -7.44 -13.67
N TYR A 231 9.83 -6.39 -13.58
CA TYR A 231 9.43 -4.99 -13.52
C TYR A 231 10.52 -4.07 -14.10
N GLU A 232 10.12 -2.89 -14.55
CA GLU A 232 11.03 -1.78 -14.85
C GLU A 232 11.06 -0.77 -13.68
N LEU A 233 12.16 -0.06 -13.48
CA LEU A 233 12.27 0.94 -12.41
C LEU A 233 11.74 2.30 -12.88
N LEU A 234 10.99 3.01 -12.01
CA LEU A 234 10.40 4.31 -12.35
C LEU A 234 11.40 5.30 -12.96
N HIS A 235 12.56 5.45 -12.33
CA HIS A 235 13.55 6.45 -12.76
C HIS A 235 14.17 6.10 -14.11
N GLU A 236 14.39 4.82 -14.39
CA GLU A 236 14.88 4.36 -15.70
C GLU A 236 13.79 4.55 -16.77
N ALA A 237 12.54 4.22 -16.46
CA ALA A 237 11.43 4.37 -17.38
C ALA A 237 11.14 5.84 -17.73
N LEU A 238 11.23 6.76 -16.76
CA LEU A 238 11.12 8.21 -17.01
C LEU A 238 12.25 8.69 -17.92
N SER A 239 13.51 8.32 -17.62
CA SER A 239 14.66 8.70 -18.45
C SER A 239 14.58 8.11 -19.87
N ALA A 240 14.00 6.92 -20.03
CA ALA A 240 13.80 6.26 -21.32
C ALA A 240 12.53 6.72 -22.06
N GLY A 241 11.72 7.63 -21.49
CA GLY A 241 10.46 8.07 -22.08
C GLY A 241 9.36 7.00 -22.12
N LYS A 242 9.51 5.91 -21.36
CA LYS A 242 8.51 4.84 -21.21
C LYS A 242 7.52 5.09 -20.07
N ALA A 243 7.73 6.15 -19.32
CA ALA A 243 6.82 6.61 -18.29
C ALA A 243 6.68 8.13 -18.35
N ARG A 244 5.54 8.64 -17.90
CA ARG A 244 5.33 10.08 -17.70
C ARG A 244 4.64 10.34 -16.38
N VAL A 245 4.97 11.45 -15.74
CA VAL A 245 4.33 11.93 -14.52
C VAL A 245 3.72 13.30 -14.79
N ASP A 246 2.44 13.47 -14.45
CA ASP A 246 1.71 14.74 -14.55
C ASP A 246 0.80 14.95 -13.32
N GLU A 247 0.16 16.11 -13.24
CA GLU A 247 -0.93 16.36 -12.31
C GLU A 247 -2.15 15.51 -12.67
N LEU A 248 -2.89 15.05 -11.65
CA LEU A 248 -4.08 14.20 -11.85
C LEU A 248 -5.18 14.89 -12.66
N ASN A 249 -5.28 16.22 -12.56
CA ASN A 249 -6.16 17.07 -13.37
C ASN A 249 -5.51 18.47 -13.52
N PRO A 250 -6.05 19.37 -14.38
CA PRO A 250 -5.47 20.71 -14.57
C PRO A 250 -5.35 21.54 -13.28
N GLY A 251 -6.27 21.34 -12.34
CA GLY A 251 -6.25 21.95 -11.01
C GLY A 251 -5.14 21.41 -10.10
N GLY A 252 -4.69 20.18 -10.32
CA GLY A 252 -3.81 19.43 -9.42
C GLY A 252 -4.60 18.83 -8.26
N VAL A 253 -4.15 17.69 -7.78
CA VAL A 253 -4.71 17.03 -6.60
C VAL A 253 -3.56 16.77 -5.64
N VAL A 254 -3.52 17.53 -4.55
CA VAL A 254 -2.40 17.52 -3.60
C VAL A 254 -1.91 16.11 -3.23
N PRO A 255 -2.73 15.12 -2.86
CA PRO A 255 -2.22 13.82 -2.47
C PRO A 255 -1.82 12.86 -3.60
N PHE A 256 -2.02 13.23 -4.88
CA PHE A 256 -1.85 12.31 -6.00
C PHE A 256 -1.18 12.97 -7.20
N LEU A 257 -0.23 12.26 -7.80
CA LEU A 257 0.20 12.52 -9.18
C LEU A 257 -0.41 11.48 -10.11
N LYS A 258 -0.58 11.82 -11.38
CA LYS A 258 -0.84 10.85 -12.42
C LYS A 258 0.47 10.32 -12.95
N ILE A 259 0.66 9.01 -12.92
CA ILE A 259 1.71 8.32 -13.65
C ILE A 259 1.09 7.56 -14.81
N VAL A 260 1.70 7.67 -15.99
CA VAL A 260 1.35 6.89 -17.18
C VAL A 260 2.50 5.91 -17.40
N ASN A 261 2.23 4.63 -17.23
CA ASN A 261 3.16 3.57 -17.57
C ASN A 261 2.91 3.12 -19.01
N GLU A 262 3.86 3.36 -19.90
CA GLU A 262 3.80 2.97 -21.32
C GLU A 262 4.71 1.77 -21.62
N SER A 263 5.36 1.21 -20.59
CA SER A 263 6.12 -0.02 -20.73
C SER A 263 5.21 -1.24 -20.70
N THR A 264 5.72 -2.36 -21.23
CA THR A 264 5.05 -3.66 -21.23
C THR A 264 5.18 -4.40 -19.90
N GLN A 265 5.96 -3.86 -18.96
CA GLN A 265 6.16 -4.38 -17.61
C GLN A 265 5.57 -3.43 -16.57
N PRO A 266 5.24 -3.92 -15.36
CA PRO A 266 4.89 -3.02 -14.27
C PRO A 266 6.09 -2.14 -13.88
N LEU A 267 5.82 -0.90 -13.47
CA LEU A 267 6.86 -0.01 -12.93
C LEU A 267 6.96 -0.15 -11.43
N LEU A 268 8.13 -0.49 -10.93
CA LEU A 268 8.42 -0.41 -9.51
C LEU A 268 8.69 1.04 -9.11
N VAL A 269 7.83 1.54 -8.23
CA VAL A 269 7.92 2.87 -7.64
C VAL A 269 8.24 2.68 -6.16
N CYS A 270 9.44 3.10 -5.74
CA CYS A 270 9.90 2.90 -4.36
C CYS A 270 9.44 4.05 -3.45
N GLU A 271 9.05 3.70 -2.23
CA GLU A 271 8.79 4.64 -1.16
C GLU A 271 9.96 5.60 -0.97
N GLY A 272 9.66 6.88 -0.74
CA GLY A 272 10.67 7.86 -0.39
C GLY A 272 11.38 8.49 -1.59
N MET A 273 11.13 8.04 -2.83
CA MET A 273 11.64 8.72 -4.02
C MET A 273 11.11 10.17 -4.09
N LEU A 274 12.05 11.11 -4.28
CA LEU A 274 11.81 12.53 -4.51
C LEU A 274 11.59 12.77 -6.00
N LEU A 275 10.39 13.23 -6.34
CA LEU A 275 9.93 13.53 -7.69
C LEU A 275 9.95 15.03 -7.92
N ILE A 276 10.68 15.46 -8.95
CA ILE A 276 10.44 16.77 -9.55
C ILE A 276 9.13 16.64 -10.33
N ALA A 277 8.10 17.34 -9.89
CA ALA A 277 6.77 17.21 -10.47
C ALA A 277 6.27 18.54 -11.05
N PRO A 278 5.25 18.53 -11.92
CA PRO A 278 4.84 19.71 -12.66
C PRO A 278 4.53 20.90 -11.75
N LYS A 279 3.75 20.78 -10.66
CA LYS A 279 3.43 21.95 -9.81
C LYS A 279 4.21 22.04 -8.50
N GLN A 280 4.42 20.93 -7.81
CA GLN A 280 5.15 20.88 -6.53
C GLN A 280 5.99 19.63 -6.52
N ASN A 281 7.22 19.71 -6.02
CA ASN A 281 8.02 18.52 -5.79
C ASN A 281 7.36 17.61 -4.74
N ARG A 282 7.43 16.29 -4.99
CA ARG A 282 6.68 15.28 -4.25
C ARG A 282 7.58 14.18 -3.72
N VAL A 283 7.21 13.57 -2.61
CA VAL A 283 7.79 12.30 -2.15
C VAL A 283 6.77 11.17 -2.30
N VAL A 284 7.20 10.03 -2.84
CA VAL A 284 6.37 8.82 -2.96
C VAL A 284 6.00 8.28 -1.58
N ASN A 285 4.72 8.05 -1.31
CA ASN A 285 4.24 7.67 0.02
C ASN A 285 4.52 6.21 0.40
N GLU A 286 4.47 5.30 -0.56
CA GLU A 286 4.62 3.87 -0.35
C GLU A 286 5.17 3.18 -1.59
N SER A 287 5.83 2.04 -1.41
CA SER A 287 6.32 1.23 -2.51
C SER A 287 5.14 0.52 -3.16
N LEU A 288 5.07 0.56 -4.49
CA LEU A 288 4.02 -0.10 -5.27
C LEU A 288 4.52 -0.46 -6.67
N LEU A 289 3.81 -1.36 -7.33
CA LEU A 289 3.95 -1.61 -8.76
C LEU A 289 2.81 -0.92 -9.52
N VAL A 290 3.14 -0.01 -10.43
CA VAL A 290 2.18 0.56 -11.36
C VAL A 290 1.99 -0.43 -12.50
N PRO A 291 0.76 -0.91 -12.79
CA PRO A 291 0.51 -1.85 -13.89
C PRO A 291 1.05 -1.34 -15.23
N ASN A 292 1.43 -2.25 -16.13
CA ASN A 292 1.83 -1.94 -17.51
C ASN A 292 0.68 -1.27 -18.29
N GLU A 293 1.04 -0.42 -19.25
CA GLU A 293 0.12 0.18 -20.22
C GLU A 293 -1.11 0.88 -19.57
N MET A 294 -0.89 1.55 -18.45
CA MET A 294 -1.96 2.06 -17.59
C MET A 294 -1.66 3.45 -17.03
N GLU A 295 -2.71 4.28 -16.92
CA GLU A 295 -2.71 5.48 -16.09
C GLU A 295 -3.04 5.13 -14.63
N PHE A 296 -2.26 5.68 -13.70
CA PHE A 296 -2.38 5.38 -12.28
C PHE A 296 -2.22 6.64 -11.44
N ALA A 297 -3.00 6.75 -10.37
CA ALA A 297 -2.90 7.81 -9.37
C ALA A 297 -1.90 7.38 -8.30
N LEU A 298 -0.68 7.91 -8.40
CA LEU A 298 0.42 7.64 -7.49
C LEU A 298 0.24 8.43 -6.18
N PRO A 299 0.09 7.77 -5.01
CA PRO A 299 0.02 8.44 -3.72
C PRO A 299 1.35 9.12 -3.37
N VAL A 300 1.29 10.42 -3.10
CA VAL A 300 2.46 11.25 -2.80
C VAL A 300 2.18 12.25 -1.66
N SER A 301 3.23 12.88 -1.15
CA SER A 301 3.13 14.06 -0.28
C SER A 301 3.90 15.22 -0.89
N CYS A 302 3.44 16.47 -0.74
CA CYS A 302 4.24 17.62 -1.19
C CYS A 302 5.46 17.80 -0.29
N VAL A 303 6.59 18.12 -0.89
CA VAL A 303 7.80 18.57 -0.17
C VAL A 303 8.25 19.96 -0.65
N GLU A 304 7.35 20.69 -1.31
CA GLU A 304 7.50 22.08 -1.72
C GLU A 304 6.17 22.79 -1.48
N GLN A 305 6.12 23.71 -0.51
CA GLN A 305 4.86 24.33 -0.07
C GLN A 305 4.50 25.57 -0.90
N GLY A 306 5.49 26.37 -1.30
CA GLY A 306 5.33 27.71 -1.83
C GLY A 306 5.09 27.81 -3.35
N ARG A 307 5.07 26.68 -4.06
CA ARG A 307 4.81 26.66 -5.52
C ARG A 307 3.45 26.02 -5.81
N TRP A 308 2.63 26.65 -6.65
CA TRP A 308 1.40 26.03 -7.16
C TRP A 308 1.14 26.40 -8.63
N HIS A 309 2.24 26.54 -9.38
CA HIS A 309 2.24 26.78 -10.82
C HIS A 309 3.10 25.73 -11.51
N ARG A 310 2.77 25.41 -12.77
CA ARG A 310 3.50 24.39 -13.53
C ARG A 310 4.94 24.87 -13.81
N SER A 311 5.92 23.98 -13.60
CA SER A 311 7.29 24.13 -14.07
C SER A 311 7.39 23.72 -15.54
N GLY A 312 8.32 24.33 -16.28
CA GLY A 312 8.71 23.85 -17.61
C GLY A 312 9.61 22.61 -17.60
N ARG A 313 10.05 22.14 -16.42
CA ARG A 313 10.89 20.96 -16.27
C ARG A 313 10.07 19.68 -16.50
N ALA A 314 10.67 18.73 -17.21
CA ALA A 314 10.16 17.37 -17.29
C ALA A 314 10.20 16.71 -15.89
N ALA A 315 9.24 15.84 -15.62
CA ALA A 315 9.21 15.12 -14.36
C ALA A 315 10.32 14.07 -14.30
N GLU A 316 11.02 14.01 -13.17
CA GLU A 316 12.15 13.09 -12.97
C GLU A 316 12.25 12.64 -11.51
N VAL A 317 12.92 11.51 -11.28
CA VAL A 317 13.35 11.11 -9.93
C VAL A 317 14.68 11.80 -9.62
N ARG A 318 14.62 12.81 -8.76
CA ARG A 318 15.78 13.57 -8.29
C ARG A 318 16.69 12.72 -7.42
N GLY A 319 16.11 12.05 -6.42
CA GLY A 319 16.81 11.30 -5.38
C GLY A 319 15.82 10.66 -4.40
N GLY A 320 16.21 10.51 -3.13
CA GLY A 320 15.37 9.99 -2.06
C GLY A 320 15.28 10.97 -0.90
N ALA A 321 14.10 11.08 -0.29
CA ALA A 321 13.87 11.87 0.92
C ALA A 321 14.66 11.33 2.14
N THR A 322 14.85 12.19 3.15
CA THR A 322 15.60 11.81 4.36
C THR A 322 14.92 10.67 5.12
N ALA A 323 15.73 9.86 5.82
CA ALA A 323 15.23 8.72 6.59
C ALA A 323 14.17 9.14 7.63
N LEU A 324 14.38 10.28 8.30
CA LEU A 324 13.44 10.80 9.29
C LEU A 324 12.11 11.23 8.65
N LEU A 325 12.15 11.94 7.52
CA LEU A 325 10.95 12.34 6.80
C LEU A 325 10.15 11.12 6.34
N ARG A 326 10.82 10.13 5.76
CA ARG A 326 10.19 8.88 5.30
C ARG A 326 9.56 8.12 6.48
N SER A 327 10.26 7.99 7.60
CA SER A 327 9.78 7.32 8.82
C SER A 327 8.54 8.01 9.40
N ARG A 328 8.58 9.34 9.59
CA ARG A 328 7.43 10.13 10.09
C ARG A 328 6.22 10.00 9.15
N LYS A 329 6.44 10.21 7.85
CA LYS A 329 5.39 10.12 6.82
C LYS A 329 4.74 8.74 6.78
N LEU A 330 5.52 7.66 6.76
CA LEU A 330 5.00 6.29 6.74
C LEU A 330 4.21 5.97 8.02
N ARG A 331 4.76 6.30 9.19
CA ARG A 331 4.08 6.10 10.49
C ARG A 331 2.73 6.81 10.52
N THR A 332 2.68 8.07 10.09
CA THR A 332 1.43 8.83 10.03
C THR A 332 0.48 8.27 8.98
N LEU A 333 0.97 7.86 7.80
CA LEU A 333 0.14 7.23 6.77
C LEU A 333 -0.53 5.95 7.28
N LEU A 334 0.21 5.07 7.95
CA LEU A 334 -0.32 3.82 8.48
C LEU A 334 -1.39 4.09 9.54
N ARG A 335 -1.09 4.92 10.55
CA ARG A 335 -2.08 5.30 11.59
C ARG A 335 -3.34 5.95 11.02
N ARG A 336 -3.19 6.80 10.02
CA ARG A 336 -4.32 7.51 9.40
C ARG A 336 -5.17 6.58 8.53
N ARG A 337 -4.57 5.54 7.94
CA ARG A 337 -5.31 4.52 7.19
C ARG A 337 -6.20 3.68 8.07
N ASP A 338 -5.77 3.35 9.28
CA ASP A 338 -6.62 2.67 10.27
C ASP A 338 -7.85 3.52 10.63
N ALA A 339 -7.71 4.85 10.58
CA ALA A 339 -8.79 5.81 10.75
C ALA A 339 -9.55 6.15 9.44
N GLY A 340 -9.30 5.44 8.33
CA GLY A 340 -10.02 5.61 7.07
C GLY A 340 -9.54 6.76 6.18
N TYR A 341 -8.38 7.36 6.45
CA TYR A 341 -7.78 8.39 5.60
C TYR A 341 -6.75 7.79 4.65
N ALA A 342 -6.76 8.24 3.39
CA ALA A 342 -5.88 7.69 2.35
C ALA A 342 -4.45 8.27 2.34
N ASN A 343 -4.19 9.37 3.06
CA ASN A 343 -2.99 10.19 2.92
C ASN A 343 -2.36 10.56 4.28
N PRO A 344 -1.03 10.79 4.34
CA PRO A 344 -0.38 11.28 5.55
C PRO A 344 -0.83 12.71 5.88
N ALA A 345 -0.49 13.19 7.08
CA ALA A 345 -0.71 14.60 7.44
C ALA A 345 0.28 15.50 6.69
N GLN A 346 -0.20 16.21 5.67
CA GLN A 346 0.63 17.09 4.84
C GLN A 346 1.37 18.18 5.65
N GLY A 347 0.77 18.66 6.74
CA GLY A 347 1.42 19.60 7.66
C GLY A 347 2.69 19.02 8.29
N GLU A 348 2.64 17.79 8.81
CA GLU A 348 3.81 17.13 9.43
C GLU A 348 4.96 16.92 8.43
N VAL A 349 4.63 16.68 7.15
CA VAL A 349 5.63 16.58 6.07
C VAL A 349 6.31 17.94 5.86
N TRP A 350 5.55 19.04 5.82
CA TRP A 350 6.11 20.38 5.67
C TRP A 350 6.92 20.82 6.88
N ASP A 351 6.48 20.51 8.10
CA ASP A 351 7.21 20.84 9.32
C ASP A 351 8.60 20.18 9.32
N GLU A 352 8.68 18.91 8.89
CA GLU A 352 9.94 18.19 8.75
C GLU A 352 10.82 18.76 7.63
N VAL A 353 10.24 19.12 6.47
CA VAL A 353 10.98 19.77 5.38
C VAL A 353 11.58 21.10 5.85
N GLN A 354 10.80 21.93 6.56
CA GLN A 354 11.27 23.20 7.10
C GLN A 354 12.36 23.01 8.17
N ALA A 355 12.26 21.99 9.03
CA ALA A 355 13.33 21.64 9.96
C ALA A 355 14.62 21.25 9.21
N CYS A 356 14.50 20.39 8.19
CA CYS A 356 15.64 19.96 7.38
C CYS A 356 16.31 21.13 6.63
N LEU A 357 15.54 22.05 6.05
CA LEU A 357 16.07 23.23 5.36
C LEU A 357 16.88 24.13 6.31
N ARG A 358 16.38 24.36 7.54
CA ARG A 358 17.07 25.18 8.55
C ARG A 358 18.35 24.52 9.05
N GLU A 359 18.28 23.23 9.39
CA GLU A 359 19.43 22.49 9.92
C GLU A 359 20.56 22.32 8.89
N MET A 360 20.20 22.28 7.60
CA MET A 360 21.15 22.15 6.49
C MET A 360 21.58 23.49 5.88
N ASP A 361 21.16 24.62 6.47
CA ASP A 361 21.41 25.97 5.97
C ASP A 361 21.11 26.10 4.46
N ALA A 362 19.97 25.57 4.04
CA ALA A 362 19.55 25.49 2.65
C ALA A 362 18.32 26.39 2.44
N PRO A 363 18.51 27.71 2.20
CA PRO A 363 17.39 28.61 1.98
C PRO A 363 16.62 28.24 0.71
N SER A 364 15.29 28.21 0.79
CA SER A 364 14.40 27.89 -0.34
C SER A 364 13.20 28.82 -0.36
N PRO A 365 13.03 29.68 -1.38
CA PRO A 365 11.89 30.59 -1.49
C PRO A 365 10.53 29.88 -1.52
N THR A 366 10.50 28.65 -2.02
CA THR A 366 9.28 27.82 -2.12
C THR A 366 9.19 26.76 -1.02
N HIS A 367 10.12 26.75 -0.06
CA HIS A 367 10.22 25.71 0.98
C HIS A 367 10.32 24.30 0.38
N ASP A 368 11.12 24.17 -0.68
CA ASP A 368 11.38 22.94 -1.42
C ASP A 368 12.57 22.17 -0.82
N LEU A 369 12.35 20.89 -0.49
CA LEU A 369 13.39 19.98 -0.03
C LEU A 369 14.55 19.80 -1.03
N ASP A 370 14.32 19.97 -2.35
CA ASP A 370 15.36 19.86 -3.37
C ASP A 370 16.55 20.82 -3.11
N ALA A 371 16.28 21.98 -2.51
CA ALA A 371 17.30 22.98 -2.17
C ALA A 371 18.40 22.41 -1.26
N VAL A 372 18.09 21.43 -0.39
CA VAL A 372 19.09 20.77 0.46
C VAL A 372 20.12 20.03 -0.40
N TYR A 373 19.68 19.31 -1.43
CA TYR A 373 20.58 18.54 -2.30
C TYR A 373 21.45 19.45 -3.15
N ASP A 374 20.91 20.59 -3.59
CA ASP A 374 21.68 21.57 -4.36
C ASP A 374 22.74 22.27 -3.50
N THR A 375 22.38 22.71 -2.29
CA THR A 375 23.32 23.36 -1.35
C THR A 375 24.43 22.41 -0.90
N GLN A 376 24.11 21.13 -0.70
CA GLN A 376 25.04 20.16 -0.11
C GLN A 376 25.73 19.26 -1.15
N ARG A 377 25.60 19.58 -2.45
CA ARG A 377 26.04 18.75 -3.58
C ARG A 377 27.46 18.19 -3.45
N GLU A 378 28.45 19.02 -3.10
CA GLU A 378 29.85 18.57 -3.00
C GLU A 378 30.09 17.62 -1.82
N ARG A 379 29.40 17.84 -0.68
CA ARG A 379 29.49 16.96 0.48
C ARG A 379 28.82 15.62 0.21
N LEU A 380 27.67 15.63 -0.48
CA LEU A 380 26.99 14.42 -0.93
C LEU A 380 27.83 13.63 -1.93
N ARG A 381 28.47 14.31 -2.90
CA ARG A 381 29.40 13.69 -3.85
C ARG A 381 30.55 12.98 -3.13
N THR A 382 31.23 13.68 -2.22
CA THR A 382 32.32 13.10 -1.41
C THR A 382 31.85 11.89 -0.59
N THR A 383 30.68 12.01 0.05
CA THR A 383 30.10 10.92 0.85
C THR A 383 29.81 9.69 0.00
N ARG A 384 29.25 9.90 -1.20
CA ARG A 384 28.94 8.83 -2.15
C ARG A 384 30.19 8.10 -2.64
N GLU A 385 31.25 8.84 -2.98
CA GLU A 385 32.53 8.27 -3.42
C GLU A 385 33.17 7.40 -2.32
N ALA A 386 32.99 7.78 -1.06
CA ALA A 386 33.49 7.01 0.08
C ALA A 386 32.62 5.80 0.47
N LEU A 387 31.33 5.80 0.12
CA LEU A 387 30.35 4.79 0.53
C LEU A 387 29.89 3.90 -0.63
N MET A 388 30.85 3.39 -1.40
CA MET A 388 30.59 2.50 -2.54
C MET A 388 30.28 1.07 -2.07
N LEU A 389 29.09 0.56 -2.42
CA LEU A 389 28.67 -0.80 -2.13
C LEU A 389 29.16 -1.82 -3.18
N PRO A 390 29.35 -3.10 -2.81
CA PRO A 390 29.71 -4.15 -3.76
C PRO A 390 28.62 -4.37 -4.81
N ARG A 391 29.01 -4.79 -6.03
CA ARG A 391 28.10 -4.89 -7.19
C ARG A 391 27.02 -5.96 -7.04
N GLU A 392 27.31 -6.96 -6.22
CA GLU A 392 26.47 -8.09 -5.87
C GLU A 392 25.47 -7.79 -4.74
N ALA A 393 25.56 -6.62 -4.10
CA ALA A 393 24.62 -6.22 -3.07
C ALA A 393 23.19 -6.21 -3.62
N VAL A 394 22.28 -6.84 -2.89
CA VAL A 394 20.82 -6.80 -3.13
C VAL A 394 20.12 -5.84 -2.16
N GLY A 395 20.85 -5.33 -1.17
CA GLY A 395 20.33 -4.44 -0.15
C GLY A 395 21.43 -3.80 0.68
N VAL A 396 21.04 -2.98 1.64
CA VAL A 396 21.93 -2.34 2.60
C VAL A 396 21.20 -2.08 3.90
N LEU A 397 21.87 -2.35 5.02
CA LEU A 397 21.52 -1.77 6.32
C LEU A 397 22.31 -0.50 6.52
N ILE A 398 21.62 0.58 6.86
CA ILE A 398 22.19 1.90 7.07
C ILE A 398 22.24 2.16 8.56
N ALA A 399 23.43 2.45 9.06
CA ALA A 399 23.66 2.80 10.45
C ALA A 399 24.33 4.15 10.56
N ARG A 400 24.03 4.82 11.67
CA ARG A 400 24.68 6.04 12.08
C ARG A 400 25.02 5.98 13.56
N ASP A 401 26.28 6.24 13.89
CA ASP A 401 26.82 5.91 15.21
C ASP A 401 26.45 4.44 15.54
N ASP A 402 25.95 4.16 16.74
CA ASP A 402 25.52 2.80 17.14
C ASP A 402 24.02 2.54 16.92
N ARG A 403 23.38 3.25 15.96
CA ARG A 403 21.95 3.13 15.68
C ARG A 403 21.67 2.82 14.22
N ILE A 404 20.79 1.86 13.98
CA ILE A 404 20.29 1.55 12.63
C ILE A 404 19.28 2.63 12.24
N LEU A 405 19.51 3.29 11.11
CA LEU A 405 18.57 4.23 10.50
C LEU A 405 17.52 3.49 9.67
N GLY A 406 17.93 2.43 8.98
CA GLY A 406 17.02 1.65 8.15
C GLY A 406 17.67 0.54 7.33
N LEU A 407 16.86 -0.03 6.46
CA LEU A 407 17.12 -1.13 5.54
C LEU A 407 16.52 -0.75 4.19
N GLU A 408 17.30 -0.95 3.12
CA GLU A 408 16.78 -1.03 1.75
C GLU A 408 17.11 -2.41 1.21
N LEU A 409 16.12 -3.14 0.70
CA LEU A 409 16.28 -4.47 0.13
C LEU A 409 15.54 -4.57 -1.19
N MET A 410 16.16 -5.18 -2.18
CA MET A 410 15.60 -5.50 -3.49
C MET A 410 15.76 -6.99 -3.78
N ASP A 411 15.04 -7.48 -4.78
CA ASP A 411 15.19 -8.86 -5.23
C ASP A 411 16.48 -9.07 -6.05
N HIS A 412 16.98 -8.05 -6.75
CA HIS A 412 18.07 -8.18 -7.72
C HIS A 412 19.17 -7.09 -7.58
N PRO A 413 20.48 -7.42 -7.74
CA PRO A 413 21.56 -6.45 -7.55
C PRO A 413 21.57 -5.27 -8.53
N SER A 414 21.17 -5.49 -9.80
CA SER A 414 21.09 -4.38 -10.75
C SER A 414 20.01 -3.38 -10.34
N SER A 415 18.85 -3.87 -9.90
CA SER A 415 17.74 -3.03 -9.44
C SER A 415 18.08 -2.31 -8.15
N PHE A 416 18.79 -3.00 -7.23
CA PHE A 416 19.30 -2.38 -6.02
C PHE A 416 20.28 -1.25 -6.33
N ARG A 417 21.30 -1.48 -7.16
CA ARG A 417 22.31 -0.47 -7.45
C ARG A 417 21.71 0.82 -8.00
N THR A 418 20.87 0.73 -9.02
CA THR A 418 20.27 1.92 -9.66
C THR A 418 19.28 2.63 -8.75
N THR A 419 18.52 1.87 -7.94
CA THR A 419 17.61 2.45 -6.93
C THR A 419 18.38 3.10 -5.78
N TRP A 420 19.44 2.45 -5.28
CA TRP A 420 20.30 2.96 -4.22
C TRP A 420 20.97 4.26 -4.65
N ASP A 421 21.42 4.35 -5.91
CA ASP A 421 21.99 5.58 -6.44
C ASP A 421 21.04 6.78 -6.29
N LYS A 422 19.72 6.55 -6.32
CA LYS A 422 18.71 7.58 -6.06
C LYS A 422 18.44 7.77 -4.56
N LEU A 423 18.27 6.69 -3.80
CA LEU A 423 17.82 6.78 -2.39
C LEU A 423 18.91 7.18 -1.40
N ALA A 424 20.18 6.91 -1.69
CA ALA A 424 21.29 7.08 -0.77
C ALA A 424 21.42 8.52 -0.22
N ASP A 425 21.18 9.53 -1.05
CA ASP A 425 21.38 10.93 -0.66
C ASP A 425 20.48 11.34 0.52
N GLY A 426 19.29 10.76 0.64
CA GLY A 426 18.40 11.02 1.78
C GLY A 426 19.00 10.54 3.11
N TYR A 427 19.70 9.40 3.10
CA TYR A 427 20.43 8.90 4.27
C TYR A 427 21.68 9.74 4.56
N TYR A 428 22.36 10.21 3.51
CA TYR A 428 23.54 11.05 3.65
C TYR A 428 23.19 12.42 4.24
N VAL A 429 22.13 13.06 3.74
CA VAL A 429 21.60 14.31 4.33
C VAL A 429 21.27 14.12 5.80
N GLU A 430 20.60 13.03 6.19
CA GLU A 430 20.26 12.77 7.59
C GLU A 430 21.51 12.65 8.49
N ALA A 431 22.59 12.06 7.97
CA ALA A 431 23.86 12.03 8.69
C ALA A 431 24.53 13.40 8.80
N LEU A 432 24.45 14.23 7.76
CA LEU A 432 25.01 15.58 7.76
C LEU A 432 24.24 16.53 8.68
N ARG A 433 22.91 16.40 8.79
CA ARG A 433 22.04 17.24 9.66
C ARG A 433 22.43 17.18 11.12
N ARG A 434 22.84 16.00 11.56
CA ARG A 434 23.08 15.69 12.97
C ARG A 434 24.56 15.55 13.29
N ARG A 435 25.42 16.02 12.38
CA ARG A 435 26.87 15.86 12.45
C ARG A 435 27.40 16.39 13.78
N ARG A 436 28.18 15.58 14.47
CA ARG A 436 28.91 16.01 15.67
C ARG A 436 30.22 16.70 15.25
N PRO A 437 30.87 17.46 16.14
CA PRO A 437 32.23 17.92 15.90
C PRO A 437 33.12 16.74 15.47
N PRO A 438 34.09 16.93 14.55
CA PRO A 438 34.94 15.85 14.06
C PRO A 438 35.63 15.04 15.17
N GLU A 439 35.93 15.69 16.29
CA GLU A 439 36.55 15.12 17.49
C GLU A 439 35.64 14.10 18.22
N GLU A 440 34.33 14.17 18.00
CA GLU A 440 33.31 13.30 18.60
C GLU A 440 32.71 12.31 17.60
N GLU A 441 33.09 12.39 16.32
CA GLU A 441 32.63 11.42 15.30
C GLU A 441 33.27 10.06 15.59
N ARG A 442 32.41 9.05 15.77
CA ARG A 442 32.83 7.67 15.91
C ARG A 442 32.31 6.86 14.72
N PRO A 443 33.13 5.96 14.16
CA PRO A 443 32.63 5.00 13.20
C PRO A 443 31.49 4.20 13.83
N ALA A 444 30.43 3.96 13.07
CA ALA A 444 29.37 3.07 13.50
C ALA A 444 29.90 1.63 13.70
N GLU A 445 29.80 1.12 14.94
CA GLU A 445 30.24 -0.23 15.33
C GLU A 445 29.03 -1.06 15.79
N LEU A 446 28.29 -1.57 14.81
CA LEU A 446 27.21 -2.52 15.07
C LEU A 446 27.75 -3.95 15.09
N SER A 447 27.47 -4.66 16.18
CA SER A 447 27.68 -6.10 16.25
C SER A 447 26.77 -6.83 15.25
N GLU A 448 27.22 -7.97 14.73
CA GLU A 448 26.37 -8.82 13.88
C GLU A 448 25.06 -9.22 14.60
N LEU A 449 25.11 -9.41 15.92
CA LEU A 449 23.91 -9.69 16.73
C LEU A 449 22.89 -8.54 16.64
N SER A 450 23.33 -7.29 16.70
CA SER A 450 22.46 -6.11 16.56
C SER A 450 21.80 -6.06 15.17
N LEU A 451 22.58 -6.37 14.12
CA LEU A 451 22.07 -6.43 12.74
C LEU A 451 21.03 -7.53 12.56
N ARG A 452 21.32 -8.74 13.08
CA ARG A 452 20.38 -9.88 13.04
C ARG A 452 19.11 -9.60 13.85
N TRP A 453 19.24 -8.97 15.01
CA TRP A 453 18.08 -8.59 15.81
C TRP A 453 17.16 -7.62 15.06
N PHE A 454 17.74 -6.63 14.37
CA PHE A 454 16.95 -5.71 13.56
C PHE A 454 16.24 -6.42 12.39
N LEU A 455 16.95 -7.27 11.64
CA LEU A 455 16.31 -8.06 10.58
C LEU A 455 15.21 -9.00 11.10
N GLY A 456 15.43 -9.63 12.26
CA GLY A 456 14.42 -10.43 12.94
C GLY A 456 13.18 -9.60 13.26
N ARG A 457 13.36 -8.40 13.83
CA ARG A 457 12.26 -7.47 14.11
C ARG A 457 11.50 -7.08 12.83
N VAL A 458 12.20 -6.81 11.73
CA VAL A 458 11.57 -6.53 10.42
C VAL A 458 10.75 -7.73 9.95
N ALA A 459 11.29 -8.95 10.04
CA ALA A 459 10.58 -10.16 9.62
C ALA A 459 9.34 -10.43 10.49
N ASP A 460 9.46 -10.31 11.81
CA ASP A 460 8.39 -10.57 12.76
C ASP A 460 7.23 -9.56 12.64
N SER A 461 7.57 -8.29 12.40
CA SER A 461 6.59 -7.20 12.20
C SER A 461 5.99 -7.12 10.80
N LEU A 462 6.52 -7.89 9.84
CA LEU A 462 6.04 -7.86 8.46
C LEU A 462 4.57 -8.30 8.42
N THR A 463 3.74 -7.51 7.73
CA THR A 463 2.33 -7.77 7.53
C THR A 463 1.90 -7.43 6.10
N VAL A 464 0.77 -7.99 5.69
CA VAL A 464 0.17 -7.71 4.38
C VAL A 464 -0.60 -6.40 4.45
N ARG A 465 -0.32 -5.52 3.49
CA ARG A 465 -1.05 -4.28 3.29
C ARG A 465 -2.27 -4.53 2.43
N TRP A 466 -3.37 -4.84 3.09
CA TRP A 466 -4.65 -5.17 2.47
C TRP A 466 -5.21 -4.13 1.51
N ASN A 467 -4.77 -2.89 1.66
CA ASN A 467 -5.36 -1.78 0.96
C ASN A 467 -4.56 -1.35 -0.28
N GLN A 468 -3.39 -1.92 -0.59
CA GLN A 468 -2.59 -1.49 -1.76
C GLN A 468 -3.40 -1.38 -3.07
N THR A 469 -3.13 -0.33 -3.86
CA THR A 469 -3.81 -0.08 -5.14
C THR A 469 -2.97 -0.46 -6.37
N GLY A 470 -1.65 -0.63 -6.22
CA GLY A 470 -0.75 -1.13 -7.27
C GLY A 470 -0.81 -2.66 -7.43
N ALA A 471 -0.18 -3.16 -8.49
CA ALA A 471 -0.03 -4.59 -8.75
C ALA A 471 0.79 -5.30 -7.65
N GLY A 472 0.59 -6.62 -7.51
CA GLY A 472 1.24 -7.41 -6.47
C GLY A 472 0.60 -7.27 -5.08
N ILE A 473 1.31 -7.79 -4.08
CA ILE A 473 0.91 -7.79 -2.67
C ILE A 473 1.76 -6.75 -1.94
N GLY A 474 1.09 -5.75 -1.38
CA GLY A 474 1.76 -4.76 -0.54
C GLY A 474 2.17 -5.33 0.81
N LEU A 475 3.30 -4.87 1.30
CA LEU A 475 3.81 -5.19 2.62
C LEU A 475 3.96 -3.91 3.45
N ALA A 476 3.78 -4.05 4.75
CA ALA A 476 3.99 -3.02 5.75
C ALA A 476 4.64 -3.65 7.00
N LEU A 477 5.08 -2.80 7.93
CA LEU A 477 5.61 -3.24 9.22
C LEU A 477 4.67 -2.76 10.33
N ASP A 478 4.22 -3.69 11.16
CA ASP A 478 3.43 -3.43 12.37
C ASP A 478 4.35 -3.52 13.60
N ASP A 479 5.03 -2.41 13.89
CA ASP A 479 5.90 -2.28 15.05
C ASP A 479 6.00 -0.81 15.49
N PRO A 480 6.03 -0.51 16.80
CA PRO A 480 6.12 0.87 17.28
C PRO A 480 7.49 1.53 17.05
N ARG A 481 8.56 0.75 16.80
CA ARG A 481 9.95 1.21 16.67
C ARG A 481 10.50 1.13 15.25
N ILE A 482 9.81 0.46 14.34
CA ILE A 482 10.17 0.43 12.91
C ILE A 482 8.92 0.61 12.06
N THR A 483 9.06 1.30 10.94
CA THR A 483 8.01 1.44 9.93
C THR A 483 8.58 1.11 8.57
N GLY A 484 7.76 0.74 7.60
CA GLY A 484 8.28 0.29 6.32
C GLY A 484 7.22 0.08 5.26
N SER A 485 7.70 -0.12 4.05
CA SER A 485 6.88 -0.37 2.87
C SER A 485 7.59 -1.41 2.01
N GLY A 486 6.84 -2.34 1.45
CA GLY A 486 7.39 -3.30 0.50
C GLY A 486 6.35 -3.78 -0.49
N VAL A 487 6.83 -4.48 -1.51
CA VAL A 487 5.99 -5.09 -2.55
C VAL A 487 6.50 -6.48 -2.86
N TRP A 488 5.55 -7.42 -2.85
CA TRP A 488 5.73 -8.77 -3.34
C TRP A 488 5.02 -8.94 -4.68
N HIS A 489 5.70 -9.50 -5.68
CA HIS A 489 5.12 -9.79 -6.98
C HIS A 489 5.85 -10.94 -7.65
N ASP A 490 5.11 -11.72 -8.43
CA ASP A 490 5.65 -12.86 -9.20
C ASP A 490 6.55 -13.81 -8.38
N GLY A 491 6.08 -14.15 -7.16
CA GLY A 491 6.79 -15.05 -6.26
C GLY A 491 8.06 -14.46 -5.62
N ARG A 492 8.23 -13.13 -5.62
CA ARG A 492 9.44 -12.46 -5.14
C ARG A 492 9.13 -11.22 -4.30
N LEU A 493 10.02 -10.95 -3.34
CA LEU A 493 10.07 -9.69 -2.61
C LEU A 493 10.81 -8.64 -3.46
N CYS A 494 10.09 -7.99 -4.37
CA CYS A 494 10.67 -7.01 -5.30
C CYS A 494 11.40 -5.88 -4.56
N GLN A 495 10.78 -5.34 -3.52
CA GLN A 495 11.37 -4.29 -2.69
C GLN A 495 10.85 -4.36 -1.25
N LEU A 496 11.71 -4.00 -0.30
CA LEU A 496 11.33 -3.71 1.08
C LEU A 496 12.23 -2.60 1.63
N CYS A 497 11.62 -1.55 2.18
CA CYS A 497 12.29 -0.60 3.06
C CYS A 497 11.80 -0.80 4.50
N ALA A 498 12.72 -0.66 5.45
CA ALA A 498 12.39 -0.53 6.86
C ALA A 498 13.17 0.66 7.44
N LEU A 499 12.52 1.48 8.24
CA LEU A 499 13.09 2.69 8.82
C LEU A 499 12.87 2.66 10.32
N ALA A 500 13.91 3.02 11.06
CA ALA A 500 13.78 3.22 12.49
C ALA A 500 12.83 4.40 12.77
N VAL A 501 12.05 4.23 13.83
CA VAL A 501 11.08 5.21 14.30
C VAL A 501 11.67 5.86 15.55
N GLU A 502 11.86 7.17 15.48
CA GLU A 502 12.27 8.00 16.62
C GLU A 502 11.10 8.43 17.50
#